data_AF-A0A7X5VRS8-F1
#
_entry.id   AF-A0A7X5VRS8-F1
#
_cell.length_a   1.000
_cell.length_b   1.000
_cell.length_c   1.000
_cell.angle_alpha   90.00
_cell.angle_beta   90.00
_cell.angle_gamma   90.00
#
_symmetry.space_group_name_H-M   'P 1'
#
loop_
_entity.id
_entity.type
_entity.pdbx_description
1 polymer ?
#
loop_
_entity_poly.entity_id
_entity_poly.type
_entity_poly.pdbx_seq_one_letter_code
_entity_poly.pdbx_strand_id
1 'polypeptide(L)'
;AYQLTRSGNAEVLTEWLILTLGNGYEPAFASMEAFVTRMGRAKFLVPLYRKLCETPDGCARAMELYERAKPLYHPISVAAVDRVFEAARSADE
;
A
#
# COMPACT_ATOMS: atom_id res chain seq x y z
N ALA A 1 8.24 -17.94 15.97
CA ALA A 1 8.05 -16.82 15.03
C ALA A 1 6.61 -16.31 15.13
N TYR A 2 6.39 -14.99 15.04
CA TYR A 2 5.10 -14.33 15.38
C TYR A 2 4.03 -14.29 14.27
N GLN A 3 4.31 -14.82 13.07
CA GLN A 3 3.36 -14.95 11.95
C GLN A 3 2.59 -13.66 11.55
N LEU A 4 3.20 -12.49 11.70
CA LEU A 4 2.53 -11.19 11.54
C LEU A 4 1.94 -10.95 10.14
N THR A 5 2.54 -11.53 9.10
CA THR A 5 2.04 -11.51 7.71
C THR A 5 0.65 -12.15 7.57
N ARG A 6 0.23 -13.01 8.50
CA ARG A 6 -1.09 -13.67 8.49
C ARG A 6 -2.05 -13.09 9.53
N SER A 7 -1.72 -11.93 10.10
CA SER A 7 -2.56 -11.31 11.13
C SER A 7 -3.95 -10.97 10.60
N GLY A 8 -4.99 -11.35 11.33
CA GLY A 8 -6.36 -10.88 11.07
C GLY A 8 -6.60 -9.44 11.56
N ASN A 9 -5.68 -8.88 12.34
CA ASN A 9 -5.76 -7.49 12.79
C ASN A 9 -5.15 -6.57 11.72
N ALA A 10 -6.01 -5.76 11.10
CA ALA A 10 -5.63 -4.84 10.02
C ALA A 10 -4.62 -3.77 10.45
N GLU A 11 -4.66 -3.28 11.70
CA GLU A 11 -3.69 -2.29 12.20
C GLU A 11 -2.29 -2.92 12.29
N VAL A 12 -2.20 -4.10 12.94
CA VAL A 12 -0.94 -4.84 13.09
C VAL A 12 -0.37 -5.22 11.73
N LEU A 13 -1.23 -5.70 10.82
CA LEU A 13 -0.80 -6.06 9.47
C LEU A 13 -0.32 -4.82 8.70
N THR A 14 -1.01 -3.68 8.81
CA THR A 14 -0.58 -2.44 8.14
C THR A 14 0.79 -2.00 8.61
N GLU A 15 1.02 -1.91 9.92
CA GLU A 15 2.31 -1.51 10.48
C GLU A 15 3.43 -2.50 10.12
N TRP A 16 3.13 -3.80 10.14
CA TRP A 16 4.06 -4.83 9.70
C TRP A 16 4.45 -4.67 8.23
N LEU A 17 3.46 -4.44 7.35
CA LEU A 17 3.71 -4.24 5.93
C LEU A 17 4.58 -3.00 5.68
N ILE A 18 4.28 -1.87 6.33
CA ILE A 18 5.08 -0.63 6.23
C ILE A 18 6.55 -0.88 6.58
N LEU A 19 6.81 -1.61 7.67
CA LEU A 19 8.17 -1.97 8.09
C LEU A 19 8.89 -2.84 7.05
N THR A 20 8.19 -3.84 6.52
CA THR A 20 8.79 -4.81 5.59
C THR A 20 9.08 -4.25 4.20
N LEU A 21 8.26 -3.30 3.71
CA LEU A 21 8.43 -2.67 2.40
C LEU A 21 9.76 -1.91 2.31
N GLY A 22 10.19 -1.25 3.39
CA GLY A 22 11.48 -0.57 3.44
C GLY A 22 12.69 -1.51 3.42
N ASN A 23 12.49 -2.82 3.56
CA ASN A 23 13.56 -3.82 3.66
C ASN A 23 13.56 -4.82 2.50
N GLY A 24 12.73 -4.62 1.47
CA GLY A 24 12.69 -5.51 0.29
C GLY A 24 12.22 -6.94 0.58
N TYR A 25 11.41 -7.15 1.63
CA TYR A 25 10.97 -8.48 2.02
C TYR A 25 9.82 -8.99 1.14
N GLU A 26 10.16 -9.73 0.08
CA GLU A 26 9.23 -10.24 -0.93
C GLU A 26 7.97 -10.97 -0.39
N PRO A 27 8.03 -11.82 0.66
CA PRO A 27 6.82 -12.45 1.19
C PRO A 27 5.77 -11.46 1.73
N ALA A 28 6.18 -10.26 2.16
CA ALA A 28 5.23 -9.22 2.56
C ALA A 28 4.54 -8.55 1.36
N PHE A 29 5.16 -8.52 0.18
CA PHE A 29 4.52 -7.96 -1.03
C PHE A 29 3.28 -8.77 -1.42
N ALA A 30 3.38 -10.11 -1.46
CA ALA A 30 2.22 -10.95 -1.75
C ALA A 30 1.09 -10.76 -0.72
N SER A 31 1.45 -10.57 0.55
CA SER A 31 0.48 -10.28 1.61
C SER A 31 -0.15 -8.90 1.46
N MET A 32 0.62 -7.90 1.04
CA MET A 32 0.15 -6.55 0.78
C MET A 32 -0.84 -6.55 -0.39
N GLU A 33 -0.51 -7.21 -1.50
CA GLU A 33 -1.39 -7.33 -2.66
C GLU A 33 -2.74 -7.95 -2.28
N ALA A 34 -2.72 -9.04 -1.51
CA ALA A 34 -3.93 -9.66 -0.98
C ALA A 34 -4.69 -8.74 0.01
N PHE A 35 -3.96 -7.93 0.79
CA PHE A 35 -4.56 -7.01 1.75
C PHE A 35 -5.25 -5.84 1.06
N VAL A 36 -4.57 -5.15 0.15
CA VAL A 36 -5.12 -3.97 -0.54
C VAL A 36 -6.30 -4.34 -1.43
N THR A 37 -6.32 -5.54 -2.03
CA THR A 37 -7.47 -6.01 -2.82
C THR A 37 -8.69 -6.39 -1.98
N ARG A 38 -8.54 -6.63 -0.66
CA ARG A 38 -9.66 -6.87 0.26
C ARG A 38 -10.05 -5.66 1.10
N MET A 39 -9.13 -4.73 1.34
CA MET A 39 -9.29 -3.62 2.27
C MET A 39 -9.52 -2.30 1.53
N GLY A 40 -10.74 -1.75 1.59
CA GLY A 40 -11.08 -0.49 0.93
C GLY A 40 -10.90 0.78 1.78
N ARG A 41 -10.41 0.69 3.02
CA ARG A 41 -10.34 1.84 3.94
C ARG A 41 -9.07 2.67 3.74
N ALA A 42 -9.24 3.94 3.39
CA ALA A 42 -8.15 4.90 3.21
C ALA A 42 -7.13 4.92 4.37
N LYS A 43 -7.59 4.73 5.62
CA LYS A 43 -6.73 4.64 6.81
C LYS A 43 -5.56 3.66 6.63
N PHE A 44 -5.79 2.52 6.00
CA PHE A 44 -4.78 1.48 5.81
C PHE A 44 -4.08 1.60 4.45
N LEU A 45 -4.81 2.04 3.42
CA LEU A 45 -4.29 2.14 2.06
C LEU A 45 -3.27 3.28 1.93
N VAL A 46 -3.61 4.48 2.41
CA VAL A 46 -2.78 5.69 2.24
C VAL A 46 -1.37 5.51 2.78
N PRO A 47 -1.13 5.03 4.02
CA PRO A 47 0.23 4.87 4.51
C PRO A 47 1.03 3.80 3.75
N LEU A 48 0.38 2.74 3.25
CA LEU A 48 1.04 1.70 2.44
C LEU A 48 1.49 2.25 1.08
N TYR A 49 0.59 2.90 0.36
CA TYR A 49 0.95 3.51 -0.93
C TYR A 49 2.00 4.60 -0.76
N ARG A 50 1.89 5.44 0.29
CA ARG A 50 2.92 6.44 0.58
C ARG A 50 4.28 5.81 0.81
N LYS A 51 4.33 4.71 1.57
CA LYS A 51 5.58 4.00 1.85
C LYS A 51 6.22 3.44 0.59
N LEU A 52 5.41 2.88 -0.31
CA LEU A 52 5.90 2.38 -1.61
C LEU A 52 6.44 3.51 -2.48
N CYS A 53 5.79 4.67 -2.48
CA CYS A 53 6.21 5.82 -3.29
C CYS A 53 7.43 6.57 -2.73
N GLU A 54 8.09 6.08 -1.67
CA GLU A 54 9.37 6.65 -1.21
C GLU A 54 10.52 6.39 -2.20
N THR A 55 10.36 5.45 -3.13
CA THR A 55 11.32 5.19 -4.22
C THR A 55 10.60 5.19 -5.57
N PRO A 56 11.28 5.56 -6.68
CA PRO A 56 10.68 5.53 -8.01
C PRO A 56 10.17 4.14 -8.42
N ASP A 57 10.97 3.10 -8.18
CA ASP A 57 10.59 1.71 -8.48
C ASP A 57 9.40 1.24 -7.63
N GLY A 58 9.38 1.63 -6.35
CA GLY A 58 8.27 1.32 -5.45
C GLY A 58 6.98 2.04 -5.86
N CYS A 59 7.09 3.29 -6.32
CA CYS A 59 5.98 4.08 -6.84
C CYS A 59 5.37 3.44 -8.11
N ALA A 60 6.22 2.97 -9.03
CA ALA A 60 5.77 2.25 -10.22
C ALA A 60 4.99 0.98 -9.87
N ARG A 61 5.54 0.15 -8.95
CA ARG A 61 4.85 -1.06 -8.45
C ARG A 61 3.54 -0.72 -7.73
N ALA A 62 3.51 0.37 -6.97
CA ALA A 62 2.32 0.86 -6.29
C ALA A 62 1.21 1.23 -7.28
N MET A 63 1.55 1.89 -8.38
CA MET A 63 0.59 2.25 -9.43
C MET A 63 -0.01 1.01 -10.10
N GLU A 64 0.81 0.03 -10.47
CA GLU A 64 0.32 -1.24 -11.06
C GLU A 64 -0.67 -1.96 -10.14
N LEU A 65 -0.36 -2.02 -8.85
CA LEU A 65 -1.22 -2.63 -7.85
C LEU A 65 -2.51 -1.81 -7.66
N TYR A 66 -2.40 -0.48 -7.64
CA TYR A 66 -3.53 0.41 -7.48
C TYR A 66 -4.52 0.28 -8.63
N GLU A 67 -4.09 0.22 -9.89
CA GLU A 67 -4.99 0.06 -11.04
C GLU A 67 -5.85 -1.20 -10.93
N ARG A 68 -5.29 -2.29 -10.38
CA ARG A 68 -6.03 -3.53 -10.15
C ARG A 68 -7.00 -3.46 -8.97
N ALA A 69 -6.65 -2.74 -7.92
CA ALA A 69 -7.44 -2.67 -6.69
C ALA A 69 -8.46 -1.51 -6.68
N LYS A 70 -8.23 -0.45 -7.46
CA LYS A 70 -9.05 0.76 -7.56
C LYS A 70 -10.54 0.50 -7.79
N PRO A 71 -10.96 -0.46 -8.65
CA PRO A 71 -12.38 -0.76 -8.83
C PRO A 71 -13.10 -1.26 -7.57
N LEU A 72 -12.33 -1.77 -6.59
CA LEU A 72 -12.85 -2.32 -5.33
C LEU A 72 -12.96 -1.25 -4.23
N TYR A 73 -12.41 -0.06 -4.47
CA TYR A 73 -12.36 1.00 -3.48
C TYR A 73 -13.58 1.89 -3.52
N HIS A 74 -13.97 2.38 -2.34
CA HIS A 74 -14.92 3.48 -2.26
C HIS A 74 -14.30 4.75 -2.89
N PRO A 75 -15.08 5.61 -3.57
CA PRO A 75 -14.56 6.83 -4.22
C PRO A 75 -13.74 7.75 -3.30
N ILE A 76 -14.10 7.83 -2.01
CA ILE A 76 -13.33 8.60 -1.01
C ILE A 76 -11.92 8.04 -0.83
N SER A 77 -11.77 6.71 -0.83
CA SER A 77 -10.46 6.05 -0.71
C SER A 77 -9.66 6.21 -1.99
N VAL A 78 -10.30 6.11 -3.16
CA VAL A 78 -9.68 6.43 -4.46
C VAL A 78 -9.09 7.83 -4.44
N ALA A 79 -9.89 8.84 -4.09
CA ALA A 79 -9.44 10.23 -4.02
C ALA A 79 -8.31 10.45 -2.99
N ALA A 80 -8.29 9.69 -1.89
CA ALA A 80 -7.22 9.77 -0.90
C ALA A 80 -5.90 9.15 -1.41
N VAL A 81 -5.98 8.04 -2.15
CA VAL A 81 -4.81 7.36 -2.73
C VAL A 81 -4.29 8.13 -3.95
N ASP A 82 -5.16 8.69 -4.78
CA ASP A 82 -4.76 9.52 -5.93
C ASP A 82 -3.87 10.69 -5.49
N ARG A 83 -4.21 11.35 -4.37
CA ARG A 83 -3.37 12.42 -3.78
C ARG A 83 -1.97 11.97 -3.39
N VAL A 84 -1.79 10.69 -3.04
CA VAL A 84 -0.45 10.14 -2.75
C VAL A 84 0.37 10.11 -4.03
N PHE A 85 -0.21 9.66 -5.15
CA PHE A 85 0.49 9.62 -6.43
C PHE A 85 0.71 11.01 -7.04
N GLU A 86 -0.17 11.96 -6.78
CA GLU A 86 0.05 13.38 -7.12
C GLU A 86 1.23 13.95 -6.34
N ALA A 87 1.25 13.78 -5.01
CA ALA A 87 2.33 14.25 -4.17
C ALA A 87 3.69 13.60 -4.51
N ALA A 88 3.70 12.31 -4.85
CA ALA A 88 4.92 11.62 -5.27
C ALA A 88 5.48 12.18 -6.59
N ARG A 89 4.61 12.51 -7.56
CA ARG A 89 5.02 13.13 -8.82
C ARG A 89 5.63 14.52 -8.65
N SER A 90 5.05 15.33 -7.75
CA SER A 90 5.58 16.67 -7.44
C SER A 90 6.89 16.67 -6.66
N ALA A 91 7.34 15.53 -6.12
CA ALA A 91 8.61 15.42 -5.39
C ALA A 91 9.80 15.07 -6.29
N ASP A 92 9.54 14.59 -7.51
CA ASP A 92 10.56 14.25 -8.52
C ASP A 92 10.93 15.45 -9.42
N GLU A 93 10.14 16.53 -9.42
CA GLU A 93 10.39 17.81 -10.11
C GLU A 93 11.27 18.76 -9.28
#